data_AF-X0ZYH8-F1
#
_entry.id   AF-X0ZYH8-F1
#
_cell.length_a   1.000
_cell.length_b   1.000
_cell.length_c   1.000
_cell.angle_alpha   90.00
_cell.angle_beta   90.00
_cell.angle_gamma   90.00
#
_symmetry.space_group_name_H-M   'P 1'
#
loop_
_entity.id
_entity.type
_entity.pdbx_description
1 polymer ?
#
loop_
_entity_poly.entity_id
_entity_poly.type
_entity_poly.pdbx_seq_one_letter_code
_entity_poly.pdbx_strand_id
1 'polypeptide(L)' 'MRGDLVTNSTFDRVFKEHPELIPYADEMAYAVPAIANEKFSDIQTILSDKGLVPVVLGKVTPQQGWADAKAAIEALLK' A
#
# COMPACT_ATOMS: atom_id res chain seq x y z
N MET A 1 -2.23 14.18 2.48
CA MET A 1 -2.54 13.70 3.84
C MET A 1 -2.42 14.86 4.82
N ARG A 2 -3.11 14.78 5.96
CA ARG A 2 -3.12 15.82 6.99
C ARG A 2 -2.03 15.50 8.04
N GLY A 3 -1.08 16.41 8.24
CA GLY A 3 0.09 16.16 9.12
C GLY A 3 -0.06 16.62 10.57
N ASP A 4 -1.15 17.31 10.92
CA ASP A 4 -1.38 17.93 12.24
C ASP A 4 -2.35 17.13 13.12
N LEU A 5 -2.68 15.87 12.78
CA LEU A 5 -3.71 15.13 13.52
C LEU A 5 -3.40 15.04 15.02
N VAL A 6 -2.15 14.71 15.38
CA VAL A 6 -1.73 14.51 16.78
C VAL A 6 -1.29 15.78 17.49
N THR A 7 -1.13 16.91 16.78
CA THR A 7 -0.74 18.21 17.35
C THR A 7 -1.90 19.20 17.44
N ASN A 8 -3.00 18.95 16.73
CA ASN A 8 -4.17 19.82 16.71
C ASN A 8 -5.18 19.41 17.78
N SER A 9 -5.34 20.28 18.79
CA SER A 9 -6.21 20.04 19.95
C SER A 9 -7.69 19.80 19.62
N THR A 10 -8.13 20.12 18.40
CA THR A 10 -9.49 19.79 17.92
C THR A 10 -9.76 18.28 17.96
N PHE A 11 -8.71 17.45 17.84
CA PHE A 11 -8.84 15.99 17.80
C PHE A 11 -8.65 15.29 19.15
N ASP A 12 -8.32 16.03 20.22
CA ASP A 12 -8.02 15.46 21.54
C ASP A 12 -9.15 14.57 22.07
N ARG A 13 -10.41 14.96 21.87
CA ARG A 13 -11.56 14.16 22.32
C ARG A 13 -11.64 12.83 21.56
N VAL A 14 -11.40 12.85 20.25
CA VAL A 14 -11.44 11.64 19.41
C VAL A 14 -10.36 10.66 19.86
N PHE A 15 -9.13 11.11 20.10
CA PHE A 15 -8.05 10.20 20.53
C PHE A 15 -8.19 9.71 21.97
N LYS A 16 -8.91 10.43 22.84
CA LYS A 16 -9.28 9.93 24.17
C LYS A 16 -10.34 8.85 24.11
N GLU A 17 -11.33 9.01 23.24
CA GLU A 17 -12.41 8.03 23.02
C GLU A 17 -11.92 6.81 22.21
N HIS A 18 -10.95 7.03 21.31
CA HIS A 18 -10.40 6.06 20.37
C HIS A 18 -8.86 6.06 20.39
N PRO A 19 -8.23 5.63 21.50
CA PRO A 19 -6.77 5.58 21.61
C PRO A 19 -6.12 4.66 20.57
N GLU A 20 -6.85 3.68 20.02
CA GLU A 20 -6.41 2.81 18.95
C GLU A 20 -6.07 3.54 17.65
N LEU A 21 -6.56 4.77 17.47
CA LEU A 21 -6.29 5.58 16.27
C LEU A 21 -4.97 6.36 16.35
N ILE A 22 -4.39 6.50 17.54
CA ILE A 22 -3.15 7.28 17.75
C ILE A 22 -2.00 6.74 16.89
N PRO A 23 -1.70 5.43 16.85
CA PRO A 23 -0.62 4.91 16.00
C PRO A 23 -0.84 5.20 14.51
N TYR A 24 -2.09 5.18 14.04
CA TYR A 24 -2.39 5.52 12.64
C TYR A 24 -2.16 7.01 12.37
N ALA A 25 -2.50 7.87 13.33
CA ALA A 25 -2.33 9.31 13.22
C ALA A 25 -0.86 9.72 13.24
N ASP A 26 -0.03 9.07 14.05
CA ASP A 26 1.43 9.25 14.10
C ASP A 26 2.09 8.87 12.76
N GLU A 27 1.64 7.79 12.13
CA GLU A 27 2.22 7.29 10.89
C GLU A 27 1.73 8.02 9.62
N MET A 28 0.67 8.84 9.71
CA MET A 28 0.09 9.51 8.55
C MET A 28 1.06 10.43 7.80
N ALA A 29 2.02 11.04 8.50
CA ALA A 29 3.01 11.91 7.88
C ALA A 29 4.04 11.14 7.03
N TYR A 30 4.19 9.84 7.28
CA TYR A 30 5.13 8.95 6.61
C TYR A 30 4.47 8.07 5.54
N ALA A 31 3.13 8.03 5.51
CA ALA A 31 2.40 7.22 4.56
C ALA A 31 2.54 7.73 3.10
N VAL A 32 2.73 6.79 2.18
CA VAL A 32 2.79 7.06 0.75
C VAL A 32 1.38 6.86 0.15
N PRO A 33 0.83 7.84 -0.58
CA PRO A 33 -0.47 7.68 -1.23
C PRO A 33 -0.41 6.60 -2.33
N ALA A 34 -1.60 6.17 -2.79
CA ALA A 34 -1.69 5.24 -3.91
C ALA A 34 -0.96 5.76 -5.16
N ILE A 35 -0.52 4.82 -6.01
CA ILE A 35 0.19 5.12 -7.25
C ILE A 35 -0.71 5.99 -8.15
N ALA A 36 -0.21 7.16 -8.54
CA ALA A 36 -0.92 8.09 -9.42
C ALA A 36 -0.79 7.67 -10.90
N ASN A 37 -1.47 6.58 -11.28
CA ASN A 37 -1.52 6.08 -12.65
C ASN A 37 -2.94 5.59 -12.98
N GLU A 38 -3.42 5.89 -14.19
CA GLU A 38 -4.76 5.47 -14.64
C GLU A 38 -4.95 3.94 -14.65
N LYS A 39 -3.86 3.18 -14.83
CA LYS A 39 -3.83 1.72 -14.82
C LYS A 39 -3.58 1.14 -13.42
N PHE A 40 -3.77 1.92 -12.35
CA PHE A 40 -3.49 1.51 -10.96
C PHE A 40 -4.09 0.14 -10.60
N SER A 41 -5.37 -0.09 -10.94
CA SER A 41 -6.05 -1.36 -10.64
C SER A 41 -5.38 -2.55 -11.30
N ASP A 42 -4.97 -2.40 -12.56
CA ASP A 42 -4.37 -3.46 -13.37
C ASP A 42 -2.96 -3.75 -12.88
N ILE A 43 -2.20 -2.72 -12.52
CA ILE A 43 -0.86 -2.85 -11.92
C ILE A 43 -0.95 -3.66 -10.60
N GLN A 44 -1.90 -3.32 -9.71
CA GLN A 44 -2.10 -4.04 -8.45
C GLN A 44 -2.54 -5.49 -8.68
N THR A 45 -3.43 -5.72 -9.64
CA THR A 45 -3.90 -7.06 -9.99
C THR A 45 -2.75 -7.93 -10.50
N ILE A 46 -1.91 -7.41 -11.41
CA ILE A 46 -0.74 -8.14 -11.92
C ILE A 46 0.27 -8.42 -10.81
N LEU A 47 0.55 -7.44 -9.94
CA LEU A 47 1.48 -7.60 -8.82
C LEU A 47 1.04 -8.74 -7.88
N SER A 48 -0.26 -8.89 -7.66
CA SER A 48 -0.85 -9.98 -6.90
C SER A 48 -0.80 -11.32 -7.66
N ASP A 49 -1.42 -11.39 -8.83
CA ASP A 49 -1.71 -12.64 -9.54
C ASP A 49 -0.45 -13.31 -10.11
N LYS A 50 0.53 -12.50 -10.53
CA LYS A 50 1.78 -12.98 -11.12
C LYS A 50 2.92 -13.03 -10.12
N GLY A 51 2.85 -12.24 -9.05
CA GLY A 51 3.88 -12.13 -8.02
C GLY A 51 3.49 -12.77 -6.70
N LEU A 52 2.75 -12.04 -5.87
CA LEU A 52 2.55 -12.39 -4.47
C LEU A 52 1.83 -13.72 -4.27
N VAL A 53 0.71 -13.96 -4.96
CA VAL A 53 -0.10 -15.17 -4.81
C VAL A 53 0.70 -16.45 -5.11
N PRO A 54 1.38 -16.61 -6.27
CA PRO A 54 2.14 -17.82 -6.53
C PRO A 54 3.33 -18.02 -5.57
N VAL A 55 3.94 -16.94 -5.06
CA VAL A 55 5.01 -17.02 -4.05
C VAL A 55 4.46 -17.53 -2.71
N VAL A 56 3.36 -16.96 -2.22
CA VAL A 56 2.73 -17.37 -0.95
C VAL A 56 2.23 -18.82 -1.02
N LEU A 57 1.74 -19.25 -2.19
CA LEU A 57 1.32 -20.63 -2.43
C LEU A 57 2.49 -21.60 -2.68
N GLY A 58 3.74 -21.14 -2.64
CA GLY A 58 4.94 -21.97 -2.85
C GLY A 58 5.08 -22.51 -4.28
N LYS A 59 4.39 -21.91 -5.26
CA LYS A 59 4.42 -22.34 -6.67
C LYS A 59 5.67 -21.82 -7.40
N VAL A 60 6.20 -20.68 -6.97
CA VAL A 60 7.41 -20.04 -7.54
C VAL A 60 8.27 -19.45 -6.42
N THR A 61 9.55 -19.20 -6.70
CA THR A 61 10.43 -18.48 -5.76
C THR A 61 10.08 -16.99 -5.71
N PRO A 62 10.42 -16.27 -4.63
CA PRO A 62 10.23 -14.82 -4.56
C PRO A 62 10.86 -14.06 -5.73
N GLN A 63 12.05 -14.49 -6.17
CA GLN A 63 12.75 -13.87 -7.31
C GLN A 63 11.98 -14.08 -8.62
N GLN A 64 11.41 -15.26 -8.82
CA GLN A 64 10.61 -15.56 -10.01
C GLN A 64 9.29 -14.78 -10.00
N GLY A 65 8.56 -14.76 -8.88
CA GLY A 65 7.32 -14.00 -8.77
C GLY A 65 7.51 -12.50 -9.02
N TRP A 66 8.62 -11.92 -8.53
CA TRP A 66 8.97 -10.53 -8.86
C TRP A 66 9.26 -10.33 -10.34
N ALA A 67 10.05 -11.21 -10.96
CA ALA A 67 10.38 -11.13 -12.38
C ALA A 67 9.13 -11.21 -13.26
N ASP A 68 8.21 -12.14 -12.95
CA ASP A 68 6.97 -12.36 -13.70
C ASP A 68 6.02 -11.16 -13.60
N ALA A 69 5.80 -10.64 -12.38
CA ALA A 69 4.98 -9.45 -12.16
C ALA A 69 5.58 -8.21 -12.84
N LYS A 70 6.89 -8.00 -12.72
CA LYS A 70 7.60 -6.87 -13.34
C LYS A 70 7.46 -6.90 -14.86
N ALA A 71 7.73 -8.04 -15.50
CA ALA A 71 7.64 -8.17 -16.95
C ALA A 71 6.21 -7.89 -17.46
N ALA A 72 5.19 -8.36 -16.73
CA ALA A 72 3.79 -8.13 -17.08
C ALA A 72 3.36 -6.66 -16.88
N ILE A 73 3.80 -6.00 -15.81
CA ILE A 73 3.55 -4.56 -15.58
C ILE A 73 4.26 -3.73 -16.66
N GLU A 74 5.51 -4.04 -16.99
CA GLU A 74 6.24 -3.34 -18.06
C GLU A 74 5.59 -3.52 -19.43
N ALA A 75 4.93 -4.65 -19.69
CA ALA A 75 4.14 -4.84 -20.91
C ALA A 75 2.83 -4.02 -20.89
N LEU A 76 2.18 -3.88 -19.73
CA LEU A 76 0.97 -3.06 -19.54
C LEU A 76 1.23 -1.55 -19.72
N LEU A 77 2.44 -1.10 -19.38
CA LEU A 77 2.84 0.31 -19.41
C LEU A 77 3.42 0.78 -20.76
N LYS A 78 3.62 -0.13 -21.72
CA LYS A 78 4.00 0.21 -23.10
C LYS A 78 2.79 0.68 -23.90
#